data_AF-A0AAD8FI72-F1
#
_entry.id   AF-A0AAD8FI72-F1
#
_cell.length_a   1.000
_cell.length_b   1.000
_cell.length_c   1.000
_cell.angle_alpha   90.00
_cell.angle_beta   90.00
_cell.angle_gamma   90.00
#
_symmetry.space_group_name_H-M   'P 1'
#
loop_
_entity.id
_entity.type
_entity.pdbx_description
1 polymer ?
#
loop_
_entity_poly.entity_id
_entity_poly.type
_entity_poly.pdbx_seq_one_letter_code
_entity_poly.pdbx_strand_id
1 'polypeptide(L)'
;MTTLKYIHSLCLLLLLLVVLLVLLINTISFSTEQEKANVTDVPSSSYKTNITPFGRAVKIGILCNAGQYIKQTLTGPVCTPCQPGTFNPDNNHTYISCFPCTKINIYEKEVELKACTLTSDTEIGCLKGYFRNVMGLHEASCDRCSKCKGQDNSIVIECAGFKNTVCRL
;
A
#
# COMPACT_ATOMS: atom_id res chain seq x y z
N MET A 1 54.02 -3.91 -35.66
CA MET A 1 53.64 -3.30 -34.37
C MET A 1 52.72 -2.06 -34.49
N THR A 2 52.03 -1.87 -35.61
CA THR A 2 51.17 -0.69 -35.87
C THR A 2 49.67 -1.00 -35.81
N THR A 3 49.25 -2.21 -36.16
CA THR A 3 47.84 -2.64 -36.16
C THR A 3 47.25 -2.78 -34.75
N LEU A 4 48.03 -3.28 -33.78
CA LEU A 4 47.57 -3.45 -32.40
C LEU A 4 47.33 -2.11 -31.68
N LYS A 5 48.16 -1.09 -31.97
CA LYS A 5 47.96 0.28 -31.47
C LYS A 5 46.70 0.92 -32.07
N TYR A 6 46.43 0.63 -33.34
CA TYR A 6 45.23 1.13 -34.03
C TYR A 6 43.95 0.52 -33.46
N ILE A 7 43.94 -0.78 -33.19
CA ILE A 7 42.81 -1.48 -32.54
C ILE A 7 42.60 -0.97 -31.11
N HIS A 8 43.67 -0.76 -30.35
CA HIS A 8 43.56 -0.22 -28.99
C HIS A 8 43.04 1.23 -28.98
N SER A 9 43.51 2.05 -29.93
CA SER A 9 43.04 3.43 -30.11
C SER A 9 41.56 3.48 -30.54
N LEU A 10 41.15 2.59 -31.46
CA LEU A 10 39.76 2.47 -31.91
C LEU A 10 38.83 2.01 -30.78
N CYS A 11 39.30 1.09 -29.93
CA CYS A 11 38.56 0.60 -28.77
C CYS A 11 38.37 1.70 -27.70
N LEU A 12 39.40 2.49 -27.43
CA LEU A 12 39.32 3.65 -26.53
C LEU A 12 38.35 4.71 -27.07
N LEU A 13 38.35 4.96 -28.39
CA LEU A 13 37.43 5.90 -29.03
C LEU A 13 35.98 5.42 -28.94
N LEU A 14 35.72 4.12 -29.14
CA LEU A 14 34.40 3.51 -28.99
C LEU A 14 33.89 3.59 -27.55
N LEU A 15 34.75 3.32 -26.56
CA LEU A 15 34.39 3.44 -25.14
C LEU A 15 34.03 4.88 -24.77
N LEU A 16 34.80 5.87 -25.24
CA LEU A 16 34.49 7.29 -25.05
C LEU A 16 33.15 7.69 -25.68
N LEU A 17 32.86 7.21 -26.89
CA LEU A 17 31.57 7.46 -27.56
C LEU A 17 30.39 6.85 -26.78
N VAL A 18 30.54 5.64 -26.23
CA VAL A 18 29.50 5.00 -25.41
C VAL A 18 29.25 5.79 -24.12
N VAL A 19 30.31 6.25 -23.44
CA VAL A 19 30.18 7.07 -22.22
C VAL A 19 29.50 8.41 -22.52
N LEU A 20 29.87 9.07 -23.63
CA LEU A 20 29.21 10.30 -24.09
C LEU A 20 27.73 10.08 -24.42
N LEU A 21 27.39 8.96 -25.09
CA LEU A 21 26.00 8.60 -25.36
C LEU A 21 25.19 8.38 -24.08
N VAL A 22 25.73 7.68 -23.09
CA VAL A 22 25.07 7.46 -21.80
C VAL A 22 24.86 8.78 -21.05
N LEU A 23 25.85 9.67 -21.05
CA LEU A 23 25.72 11.00 -20.45
C LEU A 23 24.66 11.85 -21.16
N LEU A 24 24.59 11.79 -22.50
CA LEU A 24 23.56 12.47 -23.29
C LEU A 24 22.15 11.90 -23.04
N ILE A 25 22.01 10.58 -22.89
CA ILE A 25 20.71 9.95 -22.56
C ILE A 25 20.25 10.36 -21.16
N ASN A 26 21.18 10.46 -20.19
CA ASN A 26 20.86 10.88 -18.83
C ASN A 26 20.45 12.37 -18.75
N THR A 27 21.01 13.26 -19.58
CA THR A 27 20.57 14.67 -19.63
C THR A 27 19.24 14.84 -20.36
N ILE A 28 18.95 14.02 -21.39
CA ILE A 28 17.63 14.02 -22.05
C ILE A 28 16.54 13.55 -21.09
N SER A 29 16.81 12.51 -20.28
CA SER A 29 15.86 11.97 -19.29
C SER A 29 15.44 12.99 -18.22
N PHE A 30 16.27 14.00 -17.94
CA PHE A 30 15.99 15.05 -16.96
C PHE A 30 15.14 16.20 -17.52
N SER A 31 15.04 16.35 -18.84
CA SER A 31 14.41 17.51 -19.48
C SER A 31 12.97 17.29 -19.96
N THR A 32 12.38 16.10 -19.74
CA THR A 32 11.01 15.78 -20.22
C THR A 32 9.92 15.69 -19.13
N GLU A 33 10.16 16.11 -17.88
CA GLU A 33 9.11 16.25 -16.85
C GLU A 33 8.62 17.69 -16.60
N GLN A 34 8.65 18.56 -17.62
CA GLN A 34 7.87 19.80 -17.60
C GLN A 34 7.00 19.94 -18.83
N GLU A 35 6.06 19.00 -18.99
CA GLU A 35 4.88 19.25 -19.79
C GLU A 35 3.79 19.89 -18.92
N LYS A 36 3.66 21.22 -19.08
CA LYS A 36 2.38 21.92 -19.18
C LYS A 36 1.52 21.89 -17.89
N ALA A 37 1.78 22.85 -17.00
CA ALA A 37 0.75 23.42 -16.15
C ALA A 37 -0.24 24.21 -17.04
N ASN A 38 -1.08 23.46 -17.76
CA ASN A 38 -2.29 23.99 -18.35
C ASN A 38 -3.21 24.36 -17.19
N VAL A 39 -3.71 25.59 -17.25
CA VAL A 39 -4.80 26.08 -16.42
C VAL A 39 -5.98 25.10 -16.53
N THR A 40 -6.67 24.94 -15.39
CA THR A 40 -7.78 24.01 -15.07
C THR A 40 -7.41 22.54 -14.91
N ASP A 41 -6.87 22.20 -13.74
CA ASP A 41 -7.35 21.03 -12.97
C ASP A 41 -7.08 21.30 -11.48
N VAL A 42 -8.07 21.90 -10.83
CA VAL A 42 -8.15 21.95 -9.37
C VAL A 42 -8.38 20.51 -8.91
N PRO A 43 -7.56 19.93 -8.01
CA PRO A 43 -7.86 18.62 -7.44
C PRO A 43 -9.25 18.70 -6.82
N SER A 44 -10.17 17.85 -7.29
CA SER A 44 -11.56 17.80 -6.88
C SER A 44 -11.69 17.50 -5.38
N SER A 45 -11.45 18.51 -4.55
CA SER A 45 -11.72 18.50 -3.13
C SER A 45 -13.22 18.73 -2.97
N SER A 46 -13.92 17.76 -2.40
CA SER A 46 -15.35 17.82 -2.12
C SER A 46 -15.59 18.72 -0.91
N TYR A 47 -15.52 20.04 -1.12
CA TYR A 47 -15.87 21.01 -0.09
C TYR A 47 -17.39 20.95 0.19
N LYS A 48 -17.79 20.55 1.40
CA LYS A 48 -19.17 20.77 1.88
C LYS A 48 -19.25 22.16 2.52
N THR A 49 -19.92 23.10 1.85
CA THR A 49 -20.19 24.43 2.37
C THR A 49 -21.52 24.48 3.10
N ASN A 50 -21.52 24.83 4.38
CA ASN A 50 -22.70 25.32 5.08
C ASN A 50 -22.60 26.84 5.13
N ILE A 51 -23.31 27.53 4.23
CA ILE A 51 -23.31 29.00 4.16
C ILE A 51 -24.11 29.53 5.35
N THR A 52 -23.48 30.35 6.22
CA THR A 52 -24.20 31.17 7.19
C THR A 52 -24.03 32.65 6.86
N PRO A 53 -25.03 33.52 7.06
CA PRO A 53 -25.10 34.84 6.42
C PRO A 53 -24.22 35.93 7.06
N PHE A 54 -23.31 35.60 7.99
CA PHE A 54 -22.57 36.61 8.75
C PHE A 54 -21.08 36.25 8.88
N GLY A 55 -20.27 36.77 7.95
CA GLY A 55 -18.95 37.37 8.19
C GLY A 55 -17.92 36.70 9.11
N ARG A 56 -17.98 35.38 9.34
CA ARG A 56 -16.91 34.63 10.01
C ARG A 56 -16.16 33.80 8.98
N ALA A 57 -14.84 33.79 9.07
CA ALA A 57 -13.98 32.93 8.26
C ALA A 57 -14.50 31.49 8.31
N VAL A 58 -15.07 31.04 7.20
CA VAL A 58 -15.56 29.67 7.05
C VAL A 58 -14.32 28.79 7.08
N LYS A 59 -14.11 28.06 8.18
CA LYS A 59 -13.12 26.99 8.21
C LYS A 59 -13.63 25.89 7.28
N ILE A 60 -13.26 25.99 6.01
CA ILE A 60 -13.52 24.96 5.01
C ILE A 60 -12.81 23.69 5.51
N GLY A 61 -13.58 22.72 5.98
CA GLY A 61 -13.05 21.41 6.31
C GLY A 61 -12.70 20.69 5.01
N ILE A 62 -11.42 20.52 4.73
CA ILE A 62 -10.99 19.61 3.66
C ILE A 62 -11.36 18.19 4.06
N LEU A 63 -11.95 17.44 3.12
CA LEU A 63 -12.22 16.02 3.27
C LEU A 63 -11.34 15.28 2.25
N CYS A 64 -10.66 14.25 2.71
CA CYS A 64 -9.76 13.46 1.87
C CYS A 64 -10.39 12.13 1.47
N ASN A 65 -9.85 11.51 0.42
CA ASN A 65 -10.29 10.20 -0.05
C ASN A 65 -9.46 9.07 0.58
N ALA A 66 -9.92 7.83 0.40
CA ALA A 66 -9.16 6.66 0.80
C ALA A 66 -7.74 6.72 0.23
N GLY A 67 -6.76 6.29 1.02
CA GLY A 67 -5.34 6.37 0.69
C GLY A 67 -4.72 7.75 0.82
N GLN A 68 -5.42 8.71 1.42
CA GLN A 68 -4.90 10.04 1.72
C GLN A 68 -5.04 10.41 3.20
N TYR A 69 -4.36 11.48 3.62
CA TYR A 69 -4.50 12.11 4.93
C TYR A 69 -4.34 13.63 4.82
N ILE A 70 -4.84 14.37 5.80
CA ILE A 70 -4.70 15.82 5.88
C ILE A 70 -3.31 16.17 6.39
N LYS A 71 -2.56 16.91 5.56
CA LYS A 71 -1.28 17.52 5.94
C LYS A 71 -1.45 19.04 5.99
N GLN A 72 -1.05 19.65 7.11
CA GLN A 72 -1.01 21.10 7.22
C GLN A 72 0.19 21.66 6.46
N THR A 73 -0.03 22.65 5.60
CA THR A 73 1.02 23.38 4.89
C THR A 73 0.91 24.88 5.15
N LEU A 74 1.87 25.66 4.65
CA LEU A 74 1.88 27.12 4.74
C LEU A 74 0.67 27.78 4.05
N THR A 75 0.15 27.14 2.99
CA THR A 75 -0.98 27.66 2.20
C THR A 75 -2.33 27.07 2.64
N GLY A 76 -2.33 26.16 3.62
CA GLY A 76 -3.54 25.52 4.13
C GLY A 76 -3.43 23.99 4.23
N PRO A 77 -4.50 23.32 4.67
CA PRO A 77 -4.53 21.86 4.74
C PRO A 77 -4.70 21.27 3.33
N VAL A 78 -3.94 20.21 3.03
CA VAL A 78 -4.00 19.50 1.74
C VAL A 78 -4.12 17.99 1.96
N CYS A 79 -4.74 17.28 1.02
CA CYS A 79 -4.77 15.81 1.02
C CYS A 79 -3.46 15.27 0.45
N THR A 80 -2.73 14.52 1.27
CA THR A 80 -1.45 13.88 0.92
C THR A 80 -1.61 12.37 0.88
N PRO A 81 -1.04 11.66 -0.10
CA PRO A 81 -1.10 10.19 -0.16
C PRO A 81 -0.44 9.52 1.07
N CYS A 82 -1.00 8.38 1.48
CA CYS A 82 -0.36 7.47 2.42
C CYS A 82 0.99 7.00 1.88
N GLN A 83 1.91 6.66 2.78
CA GLN A 83 3.20 6.08 2.43
C GLN A 83 3.13 4.55 2.47
N PRO A 84 4.00 3.83 1.72
CA PRO A 84 4.09 2.37 1.83
C PRO A 84 4.23 1.92 3.29
N GLY A 85 3.46 0.89 3.68
CA GLY A 85 3.36 0.44 5.08
C GLY A 85 2.31 1.19 5.91
N THR A 86 1.56 2.10 5.30
CA THR A 86 0.38 2.74 5.89
C THR A 86 -0.80 2.76 4.92
N PHE A 87 -2.01 2.82 5.45
CA PHE A 87 -3.24 2.84 4.67
C PHE A 87 -4.30 3.74 5.28
N ASN A 88 -5.31 4.07 4.49
CA ASN A 88 -6.53 4.68 5.00
C ASN A 88 -7.73 4.24 4.16
N PRO A 89 -8.74 3.57 4.74
CA PRO A 89 -9.82 2.97 3.96
C PRO A 89 -10.96 3.94 3.65
N ASP A 90 -11.07 5.04 4.39
CA ASP A 90 -12.29 5.84 4.38
C ASP A 90 -12.23 6.95 3.33
N ASN A 91 -13.34 7.17 2.64
CA ASN A 91 -13.54 8.36 1.81
C ASN A 91 -14.20 9.48 2.63
N ASN A 92 -14.02 10.72 2.19
CA ASN A 92 -14.57 11.92 2.82
C ASN A 92 -14.23 12.04 4.32
N HIS A 93 -12.99 11.69 4.70
CA HIS A 93 -12.53 11.68 6.09
C HIS A 93 -11.68 12.91 6.42
N THR A 94 -11.45 13.15 7.72
CA THR A 94 -10.61 14.24 8.24
C THR A 94 -9.35 13.76 8.98
N TYR A 95 -8.89 12.54 8.69
CA TYR A 95 -7.72 11.97 9.38
C TYR A 95 -6.45 12.73 9.02
N ILE A 96 -5.63 13.00 10.02
CA ILE A 96 -4.35 13.72 9.90
C ILE A 96 -3.14 12.79 9.73
N SER A 97 -3.41 11.49 9.65
CA SER A 97 -2.41 10.43 9.46
C SER A 97 -3.07 9.20 8.83
N CYS A 98 -2.27 8.37 8.19
CA CYS A 98 -2.69 7.03 7.78
C CYS A 98 -2.46 6.02 8.90
N PHE A 99 -3.21 4.91 8.89
CA PHE A 99 -3.06 3.81 9.83
C PHE A 99 -1.88 2.93 9.44
N PRO A 100 -1.09 2.41 10.39
CA PRO A 100 -0.04 1.45 10.08
C PRO A 100 -0.65 0.15 9.56
N CYS A 101 -0.04 -0.47 8.56
CA CYS A 101 -0.45 -1.81 8.11
C CYS A 101 -0.18 -2.84 9.22
N THR A 102 -1.14 -3.75 9.41
CA THR A 102 -1.00 -4.90 10.29
C THR A 102 0.08 -5.84 9.76
N LYS A 103 0.90 -6.38 10.66
CA LYS A 103 1.97 -7.35 10.35
C LYS A 103 1.58 -8.72 10.86
N ILE A 104 1.95 -9.76 10.10
CA ILE A 104 1.75 -11.13 10.53
C ILE A 104 2.60 -11.46 11.76
N ASN A 105 2.02 -12.24 12.67
CA ASN A 105 2.77 -12.88 13.74
C ASN A 105 3.07 -14.35 13.38
N ILE A 106 4.29 -14.60 12.90
CA ILE A 106 4.73 -15.95 12.50
C ILE A 106 4.74 -16.96 13.66
N TYR A 107 4.88 -16.49 14.90
CA TYR A 107 4.86 -17.36 16.07
C TYR A 107 3.43 -17.88 16.33
N GLU A 108 2.43 -17.08 15.98
CA GLU A 108 0.99 -17.41 16.03
C GLU A 108 0.49 -18.10 14.76
N LYS A 109 1.37 -18.60 13.89
CA LYS A 109 0.98 -19.33 12.66
C LYS A 109 0.10 -18.52 11.70
N GLU A 110 0.22 -17.19 11.76
CA GLU A 110 -0.45 -16.29 10.83
C GLU A 110 0.22 -16.28 9.46
N VAL A 111 -0.59 -16.05 8.43
CA VAL A 111 -0.13 -15.88 7.04
C VAL A 111 -0.81 -14.66 6.42
N GLU A 112 -0.10 -13.99 5.52
CA GLU A 112 -0.68 -12.92 4.72
C GLU A 112 -1.56 -13.54 3.63
N LEU A 113 -2.85 -13.20 3.63
CA LEU A 113 -3.79 -13.56 2.56
C LEU A 113 -3.80 -12.47 1.49
N LYS A 114 -3.67 -11.21 1.90
CA LYS A 114 -3.62 -10.05 1.03
C LYS A 114 -2.68 -9.00 1.60
N ALA A 115 -1.78 -8.50 0.74
CA ALA A 115 -0.88 -7.42 1.08
C ALA A 115 -1.63 -6.12 1.39
N CYS A 116 -1.06 -5.32 2.29
CA CYS A 116 -1.52 -3.96 2.54
C CYS A 116 -1.41 -3.09 1.28
N THR A 117 -2.38 -2.20 1.10
CA THR A 117 -2.37 -1.18 0.04
C THR A 117 -2.57 0.20 0.67
N LEU A 118 -2.50 1.27 -0.11
CA LEU A 118 -2.78 2.61 0.44
C LEU A 118 -4.22 2.75 0.95
N THR A 119 -5.15 1.91 0.47
CA THR A 119 -6.59 2.00 0.80
C THR A 119 -7.11 0.83 1.63
N SER A 120 -6.28 -0.15 1.97
CA SER A 120 -6.72 -1.33 2.73
C SER A 120 -5.59 -1.90 3.56
N ASP A 121 -5.92 -2.38 4.76
CA ASP A 121 -4.97 -3.09 5.61
C ASP A 121 -4.51 -4.42 4.97
N THR A 122 -3.49 -5.02 5.56
CA THR A 122 -3.11 -6.42 5.38
C THR A 122 -4.26 -7.33 5.82
N GLU A 123 -4.64 -8.29 4.99
CA GLU A 123 -5.57 -9.35 5.39
C GLU A 123 -4.79 -10.55 5.93
N ILE A 124 -5.06 -10.91 7.18
CA ILE A 124 -4.35 -11.97 7.89
C ILE A 124 -5.24 -13.21 8.04
N GLY A 125 -4.68 -14.35 7.67
CA GLY A 125 -5.26 -15.67 7.85
C GLY A 125 -4.39 -16.57 8.71
N CYS A 126 -4.77 -17.83 8.80
CA CYS A 126 -4.03 -18.88 9.50
C CYS A 126 -3.40 -19.87 8.52
N LEU A 127 -2.23 -20.39 8.87
CA LEU A 127 -1.57 -21.45 8.12
C LEU A 127 -2.49 -22.67 7.97
N LYS A 128 -2.36 -23.42 6.87
CA LYS A 128 -3.11 -24.66 6.65
C LYS A 128 -2.99 -25.61 7.87
N GLY A 129 -4.13 -26.13 8.33
CA GLY A 129 -4.21 -26.94 9.54
C GLY A 129 -4.43 -26.14 10.83
N TYR A 130 -4.69 -24.83 10.70
CA TYR A 130 -5.13 -23.94 11.76
C TYR A 130 -6.36 -23.14 11.32
N PHE A 131 -7.19 -22.72 12.28
CA PHE A 131 -8.31 -21.82 12.06
C PHE A 131 -8.18 -20.60 12.97
N ARG A 132 -8.76 -19.48 12.55
CA ARG A 132 -8.75 -18.22 13.29
C ARG A 132 -9.81 -18.27 14.39
N ASN A 133 -9.35 -18.33 15.64
CA ASN A 133 -10.18 -18.24 16.82
C ASN A 133 -10.18 -16.79 17.32
N VAL A 134 -11.33 -16.14 17.27
CA VAL A 134 -11.49 -14.74 17.69
C VAL A 134 -11.91 -14.74 19.16
N MET A 135 -11.02 -14.29 20.05
CA MET A 135 -11.25 -14.28 21.51
C MET A 135 -11.72 -12.91 22.03
N GLY A 136 -11.85 -11.91 21.15
CA GLY A 136 -12.33 -10.57 21.50
C GLY A 136 -12.40 -9.63 20.30
N LEU A 137 -12.52 -8.32 20.54
CA LEU A 137 -12.64 -7.31 19.48
C LEU A 137 -11.34 -7.12 18.67
N HIS A 138 -10.18 -7.39 19.28
CA HIS A 138 -8.86 -7.18 18.67
C HIS A 138 -7.92 -8.36 18.83
N GLU A 139 -8.37 -9.43 19.49
CA GLU A 139 -7.55 -10.60 19.79
C GLU A 139 -8.05 -11.80 19.00
N ALA A 140 -7.16 -12.36 18.18
CA ALA A 140 -7.39 -13.61 17.50
C ALA A 140 -6.11 -14.44 17.50
N SER A 141 -6.26 -15.76 17.65
CA SER A 141 -5.19 -16.75 17.55
C SER A 141 -5.44 -17.68 16.38
N CYS A 142 -4.39 -18.32 15.87
CA CYS A 142 -4.54 -19.46 14.98
C CYS A 142 -4.44 -20.75 15.77
N ASP A 143 -5.60 -21.36 16.01
CA ASP A 143 -5.71 -22.58 16.78
C ASP A 143 -5.64 -23.80 15.85
N ARG A 144 -4.98 -24.86 16.31
CA ARG A 144 -4.81 -26.08 15.53
C ARG A 144 -6.17 -26.74 15.28
N CYS A 145 -6.41 -27.14 14.04
CA CYS A 145 -7.59 -27.90 13.67
C CYS A 145 -7.69 -29.21 14.46
N SER A 146 -8.88 -29.50 14.96
CA SER A 146 -9.20 -30.77 15.61
C SER A 146 -9.25 -31.90 14.58
N LYS A 147 -8.98 -33.13 15.04
CA LYS A 147 -9.14 -34.35 14.24
C LYS A 147 -10.31 -35.15 14.79
N CYS A 148 -11.13 -35.70 13.91
CA CYS A 148 -12.16 -36.66 14.30
C CYS A 148 -11.50 -37.95 14.82
N LYS A 149 -11.99 -38.47 15.95
CA LYS A 149 -11.45 -39.67 16.61
C LYS A 149 -12.49 -40.79 16.55
N GLY A 150 -12.14 -41.92 15.97
CA GLY A 150 -13.04 -43.07 15.79
C GLY A 150 -12.99 -43.56 14.34
N GLN A 151 -13.27 -44.84 14.11
CA GLN A 151 -13.27 -45.42 12.76
C GLN A 151 -14.46 -44.94 11.91
N ASP A 152 -15.61 -44.70 12.54
CA ASP A 152 -16.86 -44.31 11.86
C ASP A 152 -17.09 -42.79 11.85
N ASN A 153 -16.18 -42.01 12.42
CA ASN A 153 -16.33 -40.56 12.47
C ASN A 153 -15.99 -39.94 11.12
N SER A 154 -16.90 -39.14 10.58
CA SER A 154 -16.70 -38.40 9.34
C SER A 154 -16.58 -36.89 9.60
N ILE A 155 -15.77 -36.22 8.78
CA ILE A 155 -15.69 -34.75 8.77
C ILE A 155 -16.95 -34.23 8.08
N VAL A 156 -17.72 -33.41 8.81
CA VAL A 156 -18.90 -32.70 8.27
C VAL A 156 -18.50 -31.30 7.82
N ILE A 157 -17.64 -30.64 8.58
CA ILE A 157 -17.12 -29.32 8.27
C ILE A 157 -15.60 -29.40 8.34
N GLU A 158 -14.96 -29.12 7.21
CA GLU A 158 -13.53 -28.98 7.11
C GLU A 158 -13.06 -27.74 7.88
N CYS A 159 -11.88 -27.85 8.48
CA CYS A 159 -11.27 -26.75 9.19
C CYS A 159 -10.73 -25.71 8.21
N ALA A 160 -11.25 -24.48 8.27
CA ALA A 160 -10.82 -23.38 7.42
C ALA A 160 -11.32 -22.04 7.94
N GLY A 161 -10.58 -20.97 7.64
CA GLY A 161 -10.97 -19.60 7.99
C GLY A 161 -11.19 -19.47 9.49
N PHE A 162 -12.43 -19.26 9.91
CA PHE A 162 -12.86 -19.09 11.31
C PHE A 162 -13.49 -20.35 11.93
N LYS A 163 -13.42 -21.50 11.24
CA LYS A 163 -14.11 -22.73 11.66
C LYS A 163 -13.12 -23.84 11.95
N ASN A 164 -13.25 -24.43 13.13
CA ASN A 164 -12.61 -25.70 13.46
C ASN A 164 -13.30 -26.86 12.71
N THR A 165 -12.63 -28.02 12.66
CA THR A 165 -13.22 -29.28 12.19
C THR A 165 -14.45 -29.65 13.01
N VAL A 166 -15.56 -30.00 12.36
CA VAL A 166 -16.74 -30.59 13.01
C VAL A 166 -16.91 -32.02 12.57
N CYS A 167 -17.08 -32.91 13.54
CA CYS A 167 -17.20 -34.35 13.34
C CYS A 167 -18.63 -34.82 13.56
N ARG A 168 -19.06 -35.78 12.74
CA ARG A 168 -20.24 -36.61 13.02
C ARG A 168 -19.77 -37.93 13.63
N LEU A 169 -20.49 -38.36 14.66
CA LEU A 169 -20.40 -39.70 15.26
C LEU A 169 -21.17 -40.71 14.41
#